data_AF-A0A6P3RMW0-F1
#
_entry.id   AF-A0A6P3RMW0-F1
#
_cell.length_a   1.000
_cell.length_b   1.000
_cell.length_c   1.000
_cell.angle_alpha   90.00
_cell.angle_beta   90.00
_cell.angle_gamma   90.00
#
_symmetry.space_group_name_H-M   'P 1'
#
loop_
_entity.id
_entity.type
_entity.pdbx_description
1 polymer ?
#
loop_
_entity_poly.entity_id
_entity_poly.type
_entity_poly.pdbx_seq_one_letter_code
_entity_poly.pdbx_strand_id
1 'polypeptide(L)'
;MQFSLDLLERLEAYAGSSVRISSRRALLWRSFSGVLAARAVAVRVVAWLLLWEAAGLTCTPVAALTASPADAGIRATCSEIILRQEVLKDGFHRDLLIKVKFGESIEDLQTCRLLIKQYIPTGLFVDPYELASLRERNITEAVMVSENFNIEAPNYLSKESEVLIYARQDSQCIDCFQAFLPVHYRYHRPHSKDGETFIVVNNPDLLMYCDQEFPILKCWAQSEVAAPCALKTKDICQWNNMKYKSVS
;
A
#
# COMPACT_ATOMS: atom_id res chain seq x y z
N MET A 1 -2.67 -29.06 -27.44
CA MET A 1 -3.28 -27.77 -27.84
C MET A 1 -4.19 -27.21 -26.73
N GLN A 2 -3.88 -27.48 -25.44
CA GLN A 2 -4.67 -27.07 -24.27
C GLN A 2 -3.95 -26.02 -23.40
N PHE A 3 -2.65 -25.81 -23.58
CA PHE A 3 -1.83 -24.88 -22.79
C PHE A 3 -2.01 -23.39 -23.15
N SER A 4 -2.73 -23.07 -24.22
CA SER A 4 -2.87 -21.70 -24.73
C SER A 4 -4.10 -20.97 -24.20
N LEU A 5 -5.05 -21.66 -23.58
CA LEU A 5 -6.28 -21.06 -23.06
C LEU A 5 -6.12 -20.59 -21.61
N ASP A 6 -5.37 -21.32 -20.79
CA ASP A 6 -5.07 -20.92 -19.39
C ASP A 6 -4.28 -19.60 -19.27
N LEU A 7 -3.49 -19.26 -20.30
CA LEU A 7 -2.73 -18.00 -20.33
C LEU A 7 -3.62 -16.81 -20.71
N LEU A 8 -4.69 -17.05 -21.46
CA LEU A 8 -5.65 -16.03 -21.87
C LEU A 8 -6.67 -15.75 -20.75
N GLU A 9 -7.12 -16.80 -20.04
CA GLU A 9 -7.98 -16.65 -18.85
C GLU A 9 -7.28 -15.91 -17.69
N ARG A 10 -5.95 -16.00 -17.56
CA ARG A 10 -5.19 -15.20 -16.58
C ARG A 10 -5.10 -13.71 -16.93
N LEU A 11 -5.23 -13.34 -18.21
CA LEU A 11 -5.16 -11.93 -18.63
C LEU A 11 -6.50 -11.22 -18.47
N GLU A 12 -7.62 -11.93 -18.44
CA GLU A 12 -8.96 -11.34 -18.30
C GLU A 12 -9.40 -11.13 -16.84
N ALA A 13 -8.67 -11.66 -15.86
CA ALA A 13 -9.02 -11.55 -14.44
C ALA A 13 -8.43 -10.34 -13.69
N TYR A 14 -7.60 -9.51 -14.33
CA TYR A 14 -6.90 -8.40 -13.65
C TYR A 14 -7.07 -7.06 -14.37
N ALA A 15 -8.32 -6.59 -14.45
CA ALA A 15 -8.59 -5.15 -14.63
C ALA A 15 -8.32 -4.40 -13.31
N GLY A 16 -7.10 -4.51 -12.79
CA GLY A 16 -6.62 -3.75 -11.64
C GLY A 16 -6.01 -2.43 -12.10
N SER A 17 -6.31 -1.34 -11.39
CA SER A 17 -5.64 -0.05 -11.59
C SER A 17 -4.12 -0.23 -11.50
N SER A 18 -3.36 0.15 -12.52
CA SER A 18 -1.88 0.03 -12.53
C SER A 18 -1.23 1.41 -12.58
N VAL A 19 -0.13 1.62 -11.88
CA VAL A 19 0.57 2.92 -11.92
C VAL A 19 1.62 2.93 -13.03
N ARG A 20 1.57 3.94 -13.89
CA ARG A 20 2.55 4.16 -14.96
C ARG A 20 3.65 5.10 -14.48
N ILE A 21 4.88 4.66 -14.66
CA ILE A 21 6.09 5.42 -14.35
C ILE A 21 6.80 5.76 -15.66
N SER A 22 7.01 7.05 -15.94
CA SER A 22 7.68 7.54 -17.16
C SER A 22 9.17 7.79 -16.93
N SER A 23 10.02 7.08 -17.66
CA SER A 23 11.46 7.36 -17.73
C SER A 23 11.73 8.34 -18.86
N ARG A 24 12.03 9.61 -18.52
CA ARG A 24 12.56 10.58 -19.48
C ARG A 24 14.05 10.39 -19.65
N ARG A 25 14.52 10.33 -20.90
CA ARG A 25 15.96 10.43 -21.21
C ARG A 25 16.45 11.82 -20.80
N ALA A 26 17.62 11.90 -20.15
CA ALA A 26 18.16 13.15 -19.63
C ALA A 26 18.33 14.20 -20.74
N LEU A 27 17.65 15.33 -20.59
CA LEU A 27 17.81 16.51 -21.44
C LEU A 27 19.01 17.32 -20.94
N LEU A 28 19.81 17.82 -21.88
CA LEU A 28 20.92 18.74 -21.60
C LEU A 28 20.39 19.99 -20.86
N TRP A 29 20.96 20.26 -19.69
CA TRP A 29 20.55 21.29 -18.71
C TRP A 29 20.46 22.69 -19.34
N ARG A 30 19.25 23.28 -19.41
CA ARG A 30 19.06 24.73 -19.56
C ARG A 30 18.52 25.29 -18.26
N SER A 31 19.33 26.14 -17.63
CA SER A 31 19.04 26.85 -16.39
C SER A 31 17.96 27.92 -16.60
N PHE A 32 16.89 27.90 -15.81
CA PHE A 32 16.04 29.07 -15.58
C PHE A 32 15.95 29.32 -14.08
N SER A 33 16.44 30.50 -13.69
CA SER A 33 16.48 31.03 -12.34
C SER A 33 15.08 31.52 -11.94
N GLY A 34 14.55 31.03 -10.83
CA GLY A 34 13.30 31.47 -10.23
C GLY A 34 13.52 32.62 -9.23
N VAL A 35 12.56 33.55 -9.17
CA VAL A 35 12.44 34.54 -8.09
C VAL A 35 11.15 34.26 -7.34
N LEU A 36 11.26 33.84 -6.08
CA LEU A 36 10.15 33.69 -5.14
C LEU A 36 9.89 35.04 -4.46
N ALA A 37 8.64 35.50 -4.48
CA ALA A 37 8.18 36.62 -3.67
C ALA A 37 7.33 36.08 -2.50
N ALA A 38 7.86 36.23 -1.28
CA ALA A 38 7.12 35.97 -0.05
C ALA A 38 6.13 37.11 0.21
N ARG A 39 4.89 36.78 0.57
CA ARG A 39 3.95 37.72 1.20
C ARG A 39 3.48 37.16 2.54
N ALA A 40 3.44 38.07 3.49
CA ALA A 40 3.34 37.83 4.91
C ALA A 40 1.92 38.13 5.44
N VAL A 41 1.58 37.42 6.53
CA VAL A 41 0.78 37.82 7.70
C VAL A 41 -0.72 38.13 7.51
N ALA A 42 -1.56 37.37 8.23
CA ALA A 42 -2.49 37.94 9.22
C ALA A 42 -3.05 36.83 10.11
N VAL A 43 -2.62 36.81 11.38
CA VAL A 43 -3.25 36.05 12.45
C VAL A 43 -4.50 36.83 12.88
N ARG A 44 -5.67 36.19 12.88
CA ARG A 44 -6.87 36.70 13.56
C ARG A 44 -7.31 35.69 14.61
N VAL A 45 -7.01 36.02 15.86
CA VAL A 45 -7.58 35.40 17.06
C VAL A 45 -9.02 35.90 17.21
N VAL A 46 -9.97 35.00 17.35
CA VAL A 46 -11.34 35.33 17.77
C VAL A 46 -11.71 34.39 18.91
N ALA A 47 -11.78 34.96 20.11
CA ALA A 47 -12.16 34.30 21.35
C ALA A 47 -13.66 34.44 21.57
N TRP A 48 -14.39 33.33 21.65
CA TRP A 48 -15.80 33.30 22.07
C TRP A 48 -15.91 32.32 23.24
N LEU A 49 -16.30 32.87 24.39
CA LEU A 49 -16.68 32.17 25.61
C LEU A 49 -18.19 32.38 25.85
N LEU A 50 -18.73 31.58 26.79
CA LEU A 50 -20.08 31.51 27.40
C LEU A 50 -20.84 30.25 26.98
N LEU A 51 -20.80 29.16 27.78
CA LEU A 51 -21.61 28.83 28.97
C LEU A 51 -23.13 28.81 28.72
N TRP A 52 -23.75 27.63 28.82
CA TRP A 52 -24.78 27.34 29.83
C TRP A 52 -25.10 25.83 29.91
N GLU A 53 -25.65 25.52 31.08
CA GLU A 53 -25.86 24.32 31.88
C GLU A 53 -26.72 23.17 31.35
N ALA A 54 -26.57 22.09 32.13
CA ALA A 54 -27.32 20.86 32.25
C ALA A 54 -28.85 21.03 32.36
N ALA A 55 -29.56 20.08 31.74
CA ALA A 55 -30.87 19.64 32.18
C ALA A 55 -30.89 18.11 32.15
N GLY A 56 -30.89 17.50 33.34
CA GLY A 56 -31.16 16.09 33.52
C GLY A 56 -32.62 15.79 33.21
N LEU A 57 -32.87 14.69 32.51
CA LEU A 57 -34.19 14.09 32.37
C LEU A 57 -34.12 12.61 32.71
N THR A 58 -35.03 12.24 33.59
CA THR A 58 -35.20 10.99 34.31
C THR A 58 -35.56 9.82 33.42
N CYS A 59 -34.98 8.66 33.71
CA CYS A 59 -35.43 7.35 33.26
C CYS A 59 -36.88 7.06 33.72
N THR A 60 -37.70 6.60 32.78
CA THR A 60 -38.89 5.79 33.08
C THR A 60 -38.81 4.48 32.28
N PRO A 61 -38.97 3.31 32.89
CA PRO A 61 -38.92 2.04 32.18
C PRO A 61 -40.30 1.72 31.61
N VAL A 62 -40.37 1.37 30.33
CA VAL A 62 -41.59 0.81 29.74
C VAL A 62 -41.23 -0.42 28.89
N ALA A 63 -41.81 -1.53 29.35
CA ALA A 63 -42.17 -2.75 28.63
C ALA A 63 -41.08 -3.51 27.86
N ALA A 64 -40.67 -4.63 28.46
CA ALA A 64 -40.12 -5.77 27.74
C ALA A 64 -41.11 -6.24 26.67
N LEU A 65 -40.80 -5.97 25.40
CA LEU A 65 -41.38 -6.66 24.27
C LEU A 65 -40.50 -7.86 23.96
N THR A 66 -41.02 -9.05 24.25
CA THR A 66 -40.47 -10.33 23.80
C THR A 66 -40.56 -10.38 22.27
N ALA A 67 -39.53 -9.89 21.60
CA ALA A 67 -39.32 -10.16 20.19
C ALA A 67 -38.70 -11.56 20.07
N SER A 68 -39.47 -12.49 19.49
CA SER A 68 -38.95 -13.75 18.97
C SER A 68 -37.79 -13.46 18.03
N PRO A 69 -36.68 -14.23 18.03
CA PRO A 69 -35.60 -14.04 17.08
C PRO A 69 -36.11 -14.47 15.71
N ALA A 70 -36.71 -13.52 14.99
CA ALA A 70 -36.80 -13.61 13.56
C ALA A 70 -35.35 -13.66 13.06
N ASP A 71 -35.03 -14.78 12.43
CA ASP A 71 -33.86 -15.02 11.60
C ASP A 71 -33.79 -13.94 10.51
N ALA A 72 -33.38 -12.75 10.92
CA ALA A 72 -32.92 -11.71 10.03
C ALA A 72 -31.55 -12.20 9.60
N GLY A 73 -31.52 -12.94 8.49
CA GLY A 73 -30.33 -13.13 7.70
C GLY A 73 -29.84 -11.77 7.22
N ILE A 74 -29.23 -11.00 8.13
CA ILE A 74 -28.41 -9.84 7.81
C ILE A 74 -27.27 -10.45 7.00
N ARG A 75 -27.35 -10.33 5.68
CA ARG A 75 -26.17 -10.50 4.84
C ARG A 75 -25.16 -9.49 5.39
N ALA A 76 -24.20 -9.96 6.16
CA ALA A 76 -23.11 -9.12 6.66
C ALA A 76 -22.42 -8.54 5.42
N THR A 77 -22.66 -7.26 5.16
CA THR A 77 -21.97 -6.53 4.10
C THR A 77 -20.58 -6.26 4.60
N CYS A 78 -19.62 -7.03 4.07
CA CYS A 78 -18.21 -6.83 4.36
C CYS A 78 -17.79 -5.42 3.94
N SER A 79 -17.08 -4.71 4.82
CA SER A 79 -16.49 -3.43 4.46
C SER A 79 -15.39 -3.66 3.40
N GLU A 80 -15.10 -2.64 2.58
CA GLU A 80 -14.11 -2.77 1.51
C GLU A 80 -12.76 -2.22 1.96
N ILE A 81 -11.68 -2.94 1.64
CA ILE A 81 -10.32 -2.41 1.74
C ILE A 81 -10.02 -1.63 0.46
N ILE A 82 -9.54 -0.39 0.60
CA ILE A 82 -9.12 0.46 -0.51
C ILE A 82 -7.59 0.57 -0.51
N LEU A 83 -6.96 0.23 -1.62
CA LEU A 83 -5.52 0.40 -1.83
C LEU A 83 -5.28 1.50 -2.86
N ARG A 84 -4.39 2.43 -2.53
CA ARG A 84 -3.90 3.46 -3.43
C ARG A 84 -2.40 3.36 -3.56
N GLN A 85 -1.92 3.40 -4.79
CA GLN A 85 -0.50 3.40 -5.11
C GLN A 85 -0.13 4.70 -5.81
N GLU A 86 0.88 5.39 -5.27
CA GLU A 86 1.36 6.68 -5.76
C GLU A 86 2.86 6.59 -6.07
N VAL A 87 3.30 7.26 -7.13
CA VAL A 87 4.71 7.38 -7.47
C VAL A 87 5.13 8.83 -7.31
N LEU A 88 6.06 9.07 -6.39
CA LEU A 88 6.52 10.39 -6.00
C LEU A 88 7.96 10.63 -6.48
N LYS A 89 8.40 11.89 -6.32
CA LYS A 89 9.67 12.46 -6.80
C LYS A 89 9.79 12.47 -8.32
N ASP A 90 10.79 13.19 -8.81
CA ASP A 90 11.21 13.24 -10.21
C ASP A 90 12.62 12.69 -10.42
N GLY A 91 12.94 12.27 -11.65
CA GLY A 91 14.24 11.72 -12.02
C GLY A 91 14.29 10.19 -12.03
N PHE A 92 15.50 9.64 -11.87
CA PHE A 92 15.77 8.19 -11.93
C PHE A 92 15.58 7.45 -10.60
N HIS A 93 15.42 8.19 -9.51
CA HIS A 93 15.05 7.67 -8.20
C HIS A 93 13.62 8.16 -7.92
N ARG A 94 12.70 7.24 -7.72
CA ARG A 94 11.29 7.49 -7.43
C ARG A 94 10.92 6.82 -6.12
N ASP A 95 9.87 7.33 -5.48
CA ASP A 95 9.31 6.67 -4.31
C ASP A 95 7.97 6.05 -4.66
N LEU A 96 7.81 4.77 -4.36
CA LEU A 96 6.52 4.08 -4.41
C LEU A 96 5.87 4.20 -3.02
N LEU A 97 4.79 4.98 -2.94
CA LEU A 97 3.99 5.12 -1.73
C LEU A 97 2.71 4.31 -1.89
N ILE A 98 2.51 3.34 -1.00
CA ILE A 98 1.32 2.48 -0.99
C ILE A 98 0.54 2.81 0.27
N LYS A 99 -0.73 3.20 0.09
CA LYS A 99 -1.66 3.51 1.18
C LYS A 99 -2.80 2.50 1.15
N VAL A 100 -3.14 1.96 2.30
CA VAL A 100 -4.21 0.99 2.48
C VAL A 100 -5.18 1.57 3.51
N LYS A 101 -6.45 1.64 3.18
CA LYS A 101 -7.52 2.10 4.08
C LYS A 101 -8.55 1.00 4.26
N PHE A 102 -8.88 0.71 5.50
CA PHE A 102 -9.94 -0.23 5.85
C PHE A 102 -11.30 0.48 5.92
N GLY A 103 -12.35 -0.22 5.51
CA GLY A 103 -13.72 0.34 5.44
C GLY A 103 -14.46 0.37 6.78
N GLU A 104 -13.87 -0.21 7.82
CA GLU A 104 -14.38 -0.25 9.19
C GLU A 104 -13.27 0.05 10.19
N SER A 105 -13.67 0.32 11.44
CA SER A 105 -12.71 0.55 12.52
C SER A 105 -11.81 -0.67 12.71
N ILE A 106 -10.50 -0.43 12.68
CA ILE A 106 -9.49 -1.47 12.91
C ILE A 106 -9.07 -1.56 14.37
N GLU A 107 -9.83 -0.99 15.31
CA GLU A 107 -9.51 -1.00 16.75
C GLU A 107 -9.27 -2.43 17.28
N ASP A 108 -10.05 -3.40 16.83
CA ASP A 108 -9.86 -4.81 17.21
C ASP A 108 -8.62 -5.44 16.53
N LEU A 109 -8.19 -4.87 15.39
CA LEU A 109 -7.08 -5.37 14.57
C LEU A 109 -5.73 -4.72 14.93
N GLN A 110 -5.63 -3.99 16.05
CA GLN A 110 -4.38 -3.34 16.49
C GLN A 110 -3.20 -4.31 16.67
N THR A 111 -3.48 -5.58 16.93
CA THR A 111 -2.46 -6.64 17.07
C THR A 111 -2.08 -7.29 15.73
N CYS A 112 -2.83 -7.00 14.67
CA CYS A 112 -2.59 -7.53 13.35
C CYS A 112 -1.42 -6.80 12.68
N ARG A 113 -0.72 -7.54 11.82
CA ARG A 113 0.37 -7.06 10.99
C ARG A 113 -0.08 -7.08 9.54
N LEU A 114 0.33 -6.04 8.82
CA LEU A 114 0.06 -5.91 7.39
C LEU A 114 1.36 -6.00 6.61
N LEU A 115 1.41 -6.95 5.68
CA LEU A 115 2.55 -7.21 4.81
C LEU A 115 2.12 -6.95 3.37
N ILE A 116 2.86 -6.09 2.68
CA ILE A 116 2.64 -5.76 1.28
C ILE A 116 3.70 -6.47 0.47
N LYS A 117 3.30 -7.39 -0.40
CA LYS A 117 4.19 -8.08 -1.33
C LYS A 117 4.16 -7.36 -2.67
N GLN A 118 5.19 -6.56 -2.93
CA GLN A 118 5.31 -5.79 -4.16
C GLN A 118 6.18 -6.53 -5.19
N TYR A 119 5.64 -6.65 -6.40
CA TYR A 119 6.37 -7.10 -7.58
C TYR A 119 7.04 -5.90 -8.26
N ILE A 120 8.35 -5.99 -8.45
CA ILE A 120 9.18 -4.93 -9.05
C ILE A 120 9.55 -5.34 -10.48
N PRO A 121 9.02 -4.64 -11.51
CA PRO A 121 9.22 -5.01 -12.89
C PRO A 121 10.67 -4.84 -13.33
N THR A 122 11.06 -5.49 -14.42
CA THR A 122 12.44 -5.52 -14.95
C THR A 122 13.00 -4.15 -15.34
N GLY A 123 12.18 -3.11 -15.48
CA GLY A 123 12.62 -1.74 -15.71
C GLY A 123 13.05 -1.00 -14.45
N LEU A 124 12.76 -1.54 -13.26
CA LEU A 124 13.04 -0.95 -11.96
C LEU A 124 13.92 -1.88 -11.11
N PHE A 125 14.46 -1.31 -10.04
CA PHE A 125 15.12 -2.05 -8.98
C PHE A 125 14.98 -1.34 -7.65
N VAL A 126 15.15 -2.08 -6.57
CA VAL A 126 15.28 -1.53 -5.22
C VAL A 126 16.72 -1.74 -4.77
N ASP A 127 17.35 -0.69 -4.24
CA ASP A 127 18.72 -0.78 -3.73
C ASP A 127 18.71 -1.42 -2.32
N PRO A 128 19.34 -2.60 -2.13
CA PRO A 128 19.39 -3.26 -0.83
C PRO A 128 20.14 -2.46 0.23
N TYR A 129 21.12 -1.63 -0.16
CA TYR A 129 21.88 -0.79 0.78
C TYR A 129 21.03 0.39 1.25
N GLU A 130 20.22 0.96 0.36
CA GLU A 130 19.24 1.98 0.75
C GLU A 130 18.17 1.41 1.68
N LEU A 131 17.62 0.22 1.38
CA LEU A 131 16.68 -0.46 2.28
C LEU A 131 17.29 -0.72 3.66
N ALA A 132 18.55 -1.15 3.72
CA ALA A 132 19.25 -1.35 5.00
C ALA A 132 19.34 -0.04 5.80
N SER A 133 19.65 1.09 5.15
CA SER A 133 19.70 2.40 5.80
C SER A 133 18.33 2.89 6.27
N LEU A 134 17.29 2.71 5.46
CA LEU A 134 15.91 3.06 5.83
C LEU A 134 15.42 2.25 7.03
N ARG A 135 15.83 0.98 7.11
CA ARG A 135 15.54 0.12 8.25
C ARG A 135 16.24 0.59 9.52
N GLU A 136 17.52 0.93 9.44
CA GLU A 136 18.28 1.44 10.59
C GLU A 136 17.67 2.72 11.17
N ARG A 137 17.05 3.54 10.31
CA ARG A 137 16.36 4.78 10.72
C ARG A 137 14.91 4.57 11.12
N ASN A 138 14.43 3.32 11.15
CA ASN A 138 13.02 2.98 11.35
C ASN A 138 12.11 3.81 10.43
N ILE A 139 12.39 3.88 9.14
CA ILE A 139 11.53 4.53 8.14
C ILE A 139 10.72 3.46 7.39
N THR A 140 11.42 2.48 6.82
CA THR A 140 10.83 1.38 6.05
C THR A 140 11.38 0.06 6.55
N GLU A 141 10.50 -0.90 6.81
CA GLU A 141 10.87 -2.29 7.06
C GLU A 141 10.52 -3.12 5.83
N ALA A 142 11.53 -3.41 5.01
CA ALA A 142 11.35 -4.21 3.81
C ALA A 142 12.53 -5.16 3.56
N VAL A 143 12.26 -6.26 2.89
CA VAL A 143 13.26 -7.26 2.49
C VAL A 143 13.03 -7.69 1.05
N MET A 144 14.11 -7.81 0.29
CA MET A 144 14.06 -8.44 -1.04
C MET A 144 14.09 -9.95 -0.88
N VAL A 145 13.22 -10.66 -1.60
CA VAL A 145 13.12 -12.13 -1.54
C VAL A 145 14.31 -12.81 -2.25
N SER A 146 14.92 -12.13 -3.22
CA SER A 146 16.05 -12.67 -4.00
C SER A 146 17.39 -12.34 -3.34
N GLU A 147 18.18 -13.37 -3.01
CA GLU A 147 19.52 -13.21 -2.44
C GLU A 147 20.58 -12.80 -3.47
N ASN A 148 20.39 -13.13 -4.76
CA ASN A 148 21.39 -12.90 -5.80
C ASN A 148 21.00 -11.76 -6.75
N PHE A 149 20.86 -10.55 -6.19
CA PHE A 149 20.38 -9.37 -6.92
C PHE A 149 21.53 -8.54 -7.51
N ASN A 150 21.56 -8.43 -8.84
CA ASN A 150 22.50 -7.56 -9.53
C ASN A 150 21.88 -6.17 -9.75
N ILE A 151 22.33 -5.18 -8.97
CA ILE A 151 21.89 -3.79 -9.08
C ILE A 151 22.35 -3.12 -10.39
N GLU A 152 23.44 -3.60 -10.98
CA GLU A 152 24.04 -3.03 -12.20
C GLU A 152 23.45 -3.63 -13.49
N ALA A 153 22.69 -4.73 -13.38
CA ALA A 153 22.11 -5.39 -14.54
C ALA A 153 21.13 -4.45 -15.27
N PRO A 154 21.23 -4.35 -16.61
CA PRO A 154 20.27 -3.58 -17.40
C PRO A 154 18.92 -4.29 -17.45
N ASN A 155 17.88 -3.55 -17.86
CA ASN A 155 16.49 -4.03 -17.85
C ASN A 155 16.29 -5.33 -18.63
N TYR A 156 16.95 -5.48 -19.79
CA TYR A 156 16.81 -6.62 -20.69
C TYR A 156 17.54 -7.89 -20.23
N LEU A 157 18.34 -7.80 -19.15
CA LEU A 157 18.96 -8.95 -18.48
C LEU A 157 18.40 -9.17 -17.08
N SER A 158 17.52 -8.29 -16.62
CA SER A 158 16.94 -8.36 -15.29
C SER A 158 15.67 -9.20 -15.29
N LYS A 159 15.38 -9.78 -14.12
CA LYS A 159 14.11 -10.46 -13.85
C LYS A 159 13.28 -9.61 -12.92
N GLU A 160 11.98 -9.86 -12.92
CA GLU A 160 11.09 -9.31 -11.90
C GLU A 160 11.57 -9.77 -10.53
N SER A 161 11.52 -8.87 -9.54
CA SER A 161 11.92 -9.16 -8.17
C SER A 161 10.79 -8.88 -7.20
N GLU A 162 10.72 -9.63 -6.12
CA GLU A 162 9.70 -9.46 -5.09
C GLU A 162 10.30 -8.76 -3.86
N VAL A 163 9.54 -7.82 -3.30
CA VAL A 163 9.87 -7.12 -2.06
C VAL A 163 8.72 -7.25 -1.09
N LEU A 164 9.03 -7.73 0.11
CA LEU A 164 8.10 -7.80 1.23
C LEU A 164 8.26 -6.55 2.08
N ILE A 165 7.19 -5.77 2.25
CA ILE A 165 7.19 -4.51 2.99
C ILE A 165 6.23 -4.63 4.17
N TYR A 166 6.75 -4.52 5.40
CA TYR A 166 5.94 -4.49 6.60
C TYR A 166 5.34 -3.09 6.73
N ALA A 167 4.05 -2.98 6.41
CA ALA A 167 3.34 -1.71 6.41
C ALA A 167 3.11 -1.22 7.83
N ARG A 168 3.10 0.09 8.00
CA ARG A 168 2.95 0.75 9.30
C ARG A 168 1.65 1.52 9.35
N GLN A 169 1.06 1.60 10.52
CA GLN A 169 -0.12 2.42 10.72
C GLN A 169 0.21 3.89 10.43
N ASP A 170 -0.70 4.58 9.74
CA ASP A 170 -0.57 6.01 9.48
C ASP A 170 -0.94 6.80 10.74
N SER A 171 -0.04 7.66 11.21
CA SER A 171 -0.29 8.50 12.38
C SER A 171 -1.40 9.54 12.14
N GLN A 172 -1.73 9.83 10.88
CA GLN A 172 -2.76 10.79 10.51
C GLN A 172 -4.12 10.15 10.20
N CYS A 173 -4.21 8.82 10.17
CA CYS A 173 -5.44 8.09 9.87
C CYS A 173 -5.50 6.76 10.64
N ILE A 174 -6.50 6.64 11.52
CA ILE A 174 -6.68 5.50 12.44
C ILE A 174 -6.76 4.17 11.68
N ASP A 175 -7.57 4.12 10.62
CA ASP A 175 -7.83 2.91 9.82
C ASP A 175 -6.95 2.80 8.56
N CYS A 176 -5.81 3.48 8.56
CA CYS A 176 -4.89 3.48 7.43
C CYS A 176 -3.54 2.86 7.77
N PHE A 177 -2.99 2.17 6.79
CA PHE A 177 -1.60 1.75 6.76
C PHE A 177 -0.91 2.39 5.57
N GLN A 178 0.40 2.61 5.70
CA GLN A 178 1.24 3.09 4.64
C GLN A 178 2.55 2.30 4.58
N ALA A 179 3.06 2.19 3.35
CA ALA A 179 4.35 1.63 3.06
C ALA A 179 5.08 2.51 2.04
N PHE A 180 6.37 2.71 2.29
CA PHE A 180 7.26 3.50 1.44
C PHE A 180 8.35 2.58 0.88
N LEU A 181 8.54 2.59 -0.44
CA LEU A 181 9.59 1.81 -1.10
C LEU A 181 10.34 2.68 -2.13
N PRO A 182 11.66 2.91 -1.97
CA PRO A 182 12.44 3.58 -3.00
C PRO A 182 12.66 2.65 -4.19
N VAL A 183 12.43 3.16 -5.40
CA VAL A 183 12.64 2.43 -6.64
C VAL A 183 13.49 3.25 -7.61
N HIS A 184 14.38 2.57 -8.33
CA HIS A 184 15.34 3.16 -9.24
C HIS A 184 15.13 2.58 -10.63
N TYR A 185 15.28 3.39 -11.69
CA TYR A 185 15.23 2.84 -13.05
C TYR A 185 16.50 2.07 -13.38
N ARG A 186 16.32 0.97 -14.09
CA ARG A 186 17.41 0.26 -14.75
C ARG A 186 17.75 0.90 -16.09
N TYR A 187 19.00 0.69 -16.51
CA TYR A 187 19.43 1.03 -17.85
C TYR A 187 18.61 0.26 -18.89
N HIS A 188 18.10 0.99 -19.87
CA HIS A 188 17.36 0.42 -21.00
C HIS A 188 18.32 0.14 -22.17
N ARG A 189 17.94 -0.78 -23.06
CA ARG A 189 18.72 -1.05 -24.29
C ARG A 189 18.88 0.26 -25.10
N PRO A 190 20.10 0.58 -25.58
CA PRO A 190 20.31 1.70 -26.48
C PRO A 190 19.43 1.56 -27.73
N HIS A 191 18.89 2.69 -28.18
CA HIS A 191 18.00 2.75 -29.34
C HIS A 191 18.36 3.95 -30.20
N SER A 192 18.28 3.78 -31.53
CA SER A 192 18.70 4.79 -32.52
C SER A 192 17.74 5.97 -32.64
N LYS A 193 16.49 5.79 -32.22
CA LYS A 193 15.48 6.86 -32.12
C LYS A 193 15.29 7.26 -30.66
N ASP A 194 15.16 8.56 -30.42
CA ASP A 194 14.70 9.07 -29.14
C ASP A 194 13.23 8.71 -28.90
N GLY A 195 12.89 8.50 -27.64
CA GLY A 195 11.55 8.10 -27.21
C GLY A 195 11.47 7.97 -25.69
N GLU A 196 10.24 7.94 -25.19
CA GLU A 196 9.94 7.63 -23.78
C GLU A 196 9.54 6.15 -23.66
N THR A 197 9.86 5.57 -22.51
CA THR A 197 9.42 4.22 -22.14
C THR A 197 8.62 4.30 -20.85
N PHE A 198 7.53 3.55 -20.80
CA PHE A 198 6.68 3.46 -19.63
C PHE A 198 6.93 2.14 -18.94
N ILE A 199 7.09 2.20 -17.62
CA ILE A 199 7.14 1.01 -16.78
C ILE A 199 5.82 0.96 -16.01
N VAL A 200 5.14 -0.18 -16.11
CA VAL A 200 3.90 -0.43 -15.38
C VAL A 200 4.26 -1.13 -14.07
N VAL A 201 3.85 -0.54 -12.95
CA VAL A 201 3.94 -1.18 -11.64
C VAL A 201 2.56 -1.74 -11.30
N ASN A 202 2.49 -3.06 -11.20
CA ASN A 202 1.27 -3.78 -10.86
C ASN A 202 0.92 -3.58 -9.38
N ASN A 203 -0.36 -3.79 -9.05
CA ASN A 203 -0.78 -3.76 -7.66
C ASN A 203 -0.10 -4.89 -6.85
N PRO A 204 0.18 -4.67 -5.56
CA PRO A 204 0.80 -5.67 -4.70
C PRO A 204 -0.22 -6.71 -4.19
N ASP A 205 0.27 -7.82 -3.64
CA ASP A 205 -0.57 -8.63 -2.75
C ASP A 205 -0.62 -7.99 -1.36
N LEU A 206 -1.82 -7.99 -0.77
CA LEU A 206 -2.06 -7.48 0.57
C LEU A 206 -2.24 -8.67 1.52
N LEU A 207 -1.31 -8.85 2.45
CA LEU A 207 -1.27 -9.99 3.35
C LEU A 207 -1.51 -9.52 4.79
N MET A 208 -2.43 -10.15 5.51
CA MET A 208 -2.71 -9.83 6.91
C MET A 208 -2.51 -11.06 7.80
N TYR A 209 -1.80 -10.85 8.90
CA TYR A 209 -1.61 -11.86 9.94
C TYR A 209 -2.02 -11.27 11.29
N CYS A 210 -2.77 -12.03 12.07
CA CYS A 210 -3.20 -11.66 13.42
C CYS A 210 -2.93 -12.84 14.35
N ASP A 211 -2.53 -12.57 15.60
CA ASP A 211 -2.35 -13.65 16.60
C ASP A 211 -3.70 -14.20 17.11
N GLN A 212 -4.78 -13.45 16.89
CA GLN A 212 -6.15 -13.81 17.26
C GLN A 212 -7.02 -13.92 16.01
N GLU A 213 -8.03 -14.78 16.08
CA GLU A 213 -9.03 -14.90 15.01
C GLU A 213 -10.08 -13.80 15.13
N PHE A 214 -10.19 -12.97 14.08
CA PHE A 214 -11.24 -11.97 13.98
C PHE A 214 -12.26 -12.37 12.92
N PRO A 215 -13.58 -12.34 13.20
CA PRO A 215 -14.61 -12.69 12.23
C PRO A 215 -14.50 -11.90 10.92
N ILE A 216 -14.06 -10.64 11.00
CA ILE A 216 -13.93 -9.78 9.84
C ILE A 216 -12.83 -10.22 8.85
N LEU A 217 -11.83 -10.98 9.29
CA LEU A 217 -10.82 -11.51 8.37
C LEU A 217 -11.45 -12.44 7.33
N LYS A 218 -12.53 -13.16 7.69
CA LYS A 218 -13.27 -14.03 6.77
C LYS A 218 -13.94 -13.26 5.63
N CYS A 219 -14.19 -11.96 5.83
CA CYS A 219 -14.75 -11.10 4.80
C CYS A 219 -13.73 -10.75 3.71
N TRP A 220 -12.47 -10.61 4.08
CA TRP A 220 -11.42 -10.12 3.19
C TRP A 220 -10.50 -11.21 2.66
N ALA A 221 -10.31 -12.29 3.43
CA ALA A 221 -9.42 -13.38 3.06
C ALA A 221 -9.93 -14.10 1.80
N GLN A 222 -9.06 -14.22 0.79
CA GLN A 222 -9.31 -14.98 -0.44
C GLN A 222 -8.51 -16.29 -0.49
N SER A 223 -7.35 -16.32 0.16
CA SER A 223 -6.47 -17.49 0.25
C SER A 223 -5.47 -17.31 1.40
N GLU A 224 -4.68 -18.33 1.68
CA GLU A 224 -3.55 -18.25 2.62
C GLU A 224 -2.22 -18.36 1.88
N VAL A 225 -1.20 -17.65 2.38
CA VAL A 225 0.15 -17.63 1.83
C VAL A 225 1.17 -17.69 2.97
N ALA A 226 2.18 -18.55 2.81
CA ALA A 226 3.30 -18.64 3.73
C ALA A 226 4.29 -17.49 3.49
N ALA A 227 4.59 -16.70 4.52
CA ALA A 227 5.57 -15.62 4.46
C ALA A 227 6.25 -15.38 5.81
N PRO A 228 7.46 -14.76 5.85
CA PRO A 228 8.17 -14.51 7.10
C PRO A 228 7.35 -13.69 8.09
N CYS A 229 7.25 -14.17 9.32
CA CYS A 229 6.49 -13.51 10.39
C CYS A 229 7.02 -12.11 10.68
N ALA A 230 8.34 -11.96 10.70
CA ALA A 230 9.03 -10.70 10.93
C ALA A 230 10.32 -10.64 10.13
N LEU A 231 10.80 -9.44 9.87
CA LEU A 231 11.98 -9.20 9.05
C LEU A 231 13.26 -9.90 9.56
N LYS A 232 13.39 -10.05 10.88
CA LYS A 232 14.61 -10.55 11.54
C LYS A 232 14.56 -12.03 11.88
N THR A 233 13.37 -12.64 11.89
CA THR A 233 13.21 -14.04 12.28
C THR A 233 13.12 -14.91 11.03
N LYS A 234 13.53 -16.18 11.17
CA LYS A 234 13.37 -17.18 10.10
C LYS A 234 12.02 -17.87 10.15
N ASP A 235 11.15 -17.45 11.07
CA ASP A 235 9.85 -18.05 11.29
C ASP A 235 8.92 -17.70 10.15
N ILE A 236 8.17 -18.70 9.68
CA ILE A 236 7.19 -18.56 8.61
C ILE A 236 5.80 -18.61 9.23
N CYS A 237 4.97 -17.62 8.90
CA CYS A 237 3.59 -17.50 9.33
C CYS A 237 2.66 -17.78 8.14
N GLN A 238 1.43 -18.23 8.44
CA GLN A 238 0.35 -18.30 7.44
C GLN A 238 -0.40 -16.97 7.44
N TRP A 239 -0.32 -16.25 6.33
CA TRP A 239 -0.95 -14.95 6.16
C TRP A 239 -2.21 -15.07 5.31
N ASN A 240 -3.26 -14.34 5.68
CA ASN A 240 -4.43 -14.20 4.83
C ASN A 240 -4.08 -13.26 3.68
N ASN A 241 -4.17 -13.75 2.44
CA ASN A 241 -4.17 -12.90 1.27
C ASN A 241 -5.54 -12.23 1.19
N MET A 242 -5.56 -10.91 1.08
CA MET A 242 -6.73 -10.07 1.25
C MET A 242 -7.22 -9.55 -0.09
N LYS A 243 -8.53 -9.59 -0.31
CA LYS A 243 -9.18 -8.89 -1.42
C LYS A 243 -9.34 -7.41 -1.07
N TYR A 244 -9.05 -6.55 -2.05
CA TYR A 244 -9.20 -5.10 -1.93
C TYR A 244 -9.62 -4.49 -3.27
N LYS A 245 -10.05 -3.23 -3.24
CA LYS A 245 -10.23 -2.40 -4.44
C LYS A 245 -9.04 -1.47 -4.61
N SER A 246 -8.38 -1.53 -5.76
CA SER A 246 -7.32 -0.61 -6.12
C SER A 246 -7.90 0.66 -6.75
N VAL A 247 -7.42 1.83 -6.32
CA VAL A 247 -7.73 3.14 -6.91
C VAL A 247 -6.45 3.80 -7.40
N SER A 248 -6.50 4.42 -8.59
CA SER A 248 -5.40 5.24 -9.15
C SER A 248 -5.44 6.66 -8.59
#